data_AF-A0A3M6YSP2-F1
#
_entry.id   AF-A0A3M6YSP2-F1
#
_cell.length_a   1.000
_cell.length_b   1.000
_cell.length_c   1.000
_cell.angle_alpha   90.00
_cell.angle_beta   90.00
_cell.angle_gamma   90.00
#
_symmetry.space_group_name_H-M   'P 1'
#
loop_
_entity.id
_entity.type
_entity.pdbx_description
1 polymer ?
#
loop_
_entity_poly.entity_id
_entity_poly.type
_entity_poly.pdbx_seq_one_letter_code
_entity_poly.pdbx_strand_id
1 'polypeptide(L)'
;MTSLLVIGLESLLNSLEQTLPHLRSPPDLPDHAVALLHGTQTVPRCGYIAEDSTCSLVSLYLHIRHRALAAVMAPSAISAGAEKLQKHLDGSLEGKKMADMANDMKDVHDPKNRITTDFGVTQHNTDDWLKVANNDKTGPMLLEDHAAREKINSFDHERIPERVVHARGAAAFGNFKLHKSLEKYTTAGVLTDTSRNTPLILRFSTVLGSRGSADTVRDVRGFAVKFYTDEGNWDIVGNNIPVFFIQDAMKCPDVIHASKPEPHNEVPQAQSAHNNFWDFQALHTEATHMFMWQQSDRAIPRSYRMMQGFGVNAFKLTNAEGKAFLCKFIFTPRLGVHSFVWDEALKLAGQDPDFHRKDLYEAIDNGLYPKWDFGVQTIPEEEADSFEFDPLDATKIWPEDRFPVEYCGELELNRNVDEYFTQTEQVAFCTGHLVPGIHHSDDPLLQGRNFSYLDTQLSRLG
;
A
#
# COMPACT_ATOMS: atom_id res chain seq x y z
N MET A 1 1.62 23.13 30.36
CA MET A 1 2.09 21.77 30.72
C MET A 1 3.48 21.54 30.13
N THR A 2 4.43 22.44 30.40
CA THR A 2 5.80 22.40 29.82
C THR A 2 6.79 23.20 30.68
N SER A 3 6.71 23.07 32.01
CA SER A 3 7.68 23.70 32.94
C SER A 3 7.93 22.92 34.24
N LEU A 4 7.46 21.66 34.33
CA LEU A 4 7.65 20.80 35.51
C LEU A 4 8.54 19.58 35.24
N LEU A 5 8.97 19.35 33.99
CA LEU A 5 9.86 18.24 33.62
C LEU A 5 11.36 18.60 33.63
N VAL A 6 11.71 19.88 33.67
CA VAL A 6 13.11 20.34 33.62
C VAL A 6 13.75 20.36 35.02
N ILE A 7 12.97 20.50 36.08
CA ILE A 7 13.46 20.59 37.47
C ILE A 7 13.79 19.20 38.06
N GLY A 8 13.25 18.12 37.48
CA GLY A 8 13.49 16.75 37.95
C GLY A 8 14.81 16.13 37.51
N LEU A 9 15.34 16.51 36.34
CA LEU A 9 16.59 15.94 35.80
C LEU A 9 17.85 16.57 36.41
N GLU A 10 17.82 17.84 36.81
CA GLU A 10 18.97 18.52 37.42
C GLU A 10 19.27 18.03 38.85
N SER A 11 18.26 17.57 39.61
CA SER A 11 18.49 17.02 40.96
C SER A 11 19.07 15.59 40.94
N LEU A 12 18.87 14.85 39.85
CA LEU A 12 19.38 13.48 39.70
C LEU A 12 20.85 13.47 39.25
N LEU A 13 21.26 14.46 38.44
CA LEU A 13 22.66 14.64 38.00
C LEU A 13 23.56 15.17 39.13
N ASN A 14 23.06 16.08 39.97
CA ASN A 14 23.81 16.60 41.11
C ASN A 14 24.05 15.58 42.24
N SER A 15 23.24 14.50 42.31
CA SER A 15 23.42 13.43 43.30
C SER A 15 24.43 12.36 42.86
N LEU A 16 24.81 12.32 41.58
CA LEU A 16 25.77 11.33 41.02
C LEU A 16 27.22 11.85 41.00
N GLU A 17 27.44 13.17 41.14
CA GLU A 17 28.77 13.78 41.19
C GLU A 17 29.40 13.90 42.59
N GLN A 18 28.69 13.52 43.67
CA GLN A 18 29.20 13.68 45.06
C GLN A 18 29.72 12.41 45.74
N THR A 19 29.78 11.26 45.05
CA THR A 19 30.32 10.02 45.62
C THR A 19 31.33 9.38 44.69
N LEU A 20 32.59 9.85 44.75
CA LEU A 20 33.86 9.11 44.67
C LEU A 20 34.98 9.98 44.08
N PRO A 21 35.77 10.70 44.91
CA PRO A 21 37.10 11.13 44.52
C PRO A 21 38.11 10.06 44.92
N HIS A 22 39.02 9.73 43.98
CA HIS A 22 40.37 9.15 44.16
C HIS A 22 40.60 8.05 43.12
N LEU A 23 41.32 8.38 42.05
CA LEU A 23 42.34 7.51 41.46
C LEU A 23 43.22 8.39 40.56
N ARG A 24 44.43 8.67 41.06
CA ARG A 24 45.54 9.23 40.28
C ARG A 24 46.19 8.09 39.48
N SER A 25 46.60 8.39 38.25
CA SER A 25 47.54 7.64 37.40
C SER A 25 48.93 7.49 38.09
N PRO A 26 49.82 6.50 37.77
CA PRO A 26 50.55 6.39 36.49
C PRO A 26 50.99 4.93 36.12
N PRO A 27 52.10 4.63 35.37
CA PRO A 27 52.12 4.29 33.94
C PRO A 27 52.81 2.92 33.60
N ASP A 28 53.03 2.70 32.29
CA ASP A 28 53.99 1.78 31.63
C ASP A 28 53.59 0.33 31.25
N LEU A 29 53.76 0.06 29.94
CA LEU A 29 53.80 -1.23 29.22
C LEU A 29 55.20 -1.85 29.34
N PRO A 30 55.38 -3.20 29.25
CA PRO A 30 55.69 -3.80 27.94
C PRO A 30 55.21 -5.26 27.69
N ASP A 31 55.47 -5.69 26.44
CA ASP A 31 55.17 -6.91 25.68
C ASP A 31 55.27 -8.29 26.37
N HIS A 32 54.43 -9.26 25.93
CA HIS A 32 54.80 -10.56 25.31
C HIS A 32 53.62 -11.56 25.19
N ALA A 33 53.25 -11.85 23.95
CA ALA A 33 53.02 -13.15 23.28
C ALA A 33 52.56 -14.46 24.02
N VAL A 34 51.63 -15.17 23.34
CA VAL A 34 51.52 -16.66 23.15
C VAL A 34 50.59 -17.50 24.08
N ALA A 35 49.42 -17.84 23.52
CA ALA A 35 48.86 -19.17 23.20
C ALA A 35 48.47 -20.26 24.26
N LEU A 36 47.24 -20.79 24.03
CA LEU A 36 46.79 -22.19 23.99
C LEU A 36 46.36 -22.98 25.27
N LEU A 37 45.12 -23.47 25.16
CA LEU A 37 44.58 -24.83 25.38
C LEU A 37 44.06 -25.33 26.75
N HIS A 38 42.79 -25.78 26.65
CA HIS A 38 42.13 -26.95 27.25
C HIS A 38 41.86 -27.03 28.76
N GLY A 39 40.63 -27.45 29.09
CA GLY A 39 40.42 -28.38 30.20
C GLY A 39 39.12 -28.21 30.99
N THR A 40 38.08 -28.89 30.54
CA THR A 40 36.92 -29.41 31.30
C THR A 40 37.14 -29.73 32.79
N GLN A 41 36.21 -29.38 33.68
CA GLN A 41 35.32 -30.31 34.42
C GLN A 41 34.59 -29.64 35.60
N THR A 42 33.55 -30.34 36.07
CA THR A 42 32.37 -29.92 36.82
C THR A 42 32.38 -30.30 38.32
N VAL A 43 31.87 -29.37 39.18
CA VAL A 43 31.21 -29.46 40.53
C VAL A 43 31.96 -30.06 41.76
N PRO A 44 31.51 -29.88 43.05
CA PRO A 44 30.63 -28.87 43.72
C PRO A 44 31.05 -28.40 45.17
N ARG A 45 30.31 -27.40 45.68
CA ARG A 45 29.85 -27.12 47.09
C ARG A 45 30.64 -26.20 48.07
N CYS A 46 29.86 -25.23 48.60
CA CYS A 46 29.91 -24.46 49.87
C CYS A 46 31.15 -23.62 50.18
N GLY A 47 31.08 -22.35 50.61
CA GLY A 47 29.97 -21.46 50.98
C GLY A 47 30.52 -20.15 51.59
N TYR A 48 29.59 -19.25 51.93
CA TYR A 48 29.70 -18.01 52.72
C TYR A 48 29.96 -16.64 52.02
N ILE A 49 28.86 -15.88 51.94
CA ILE A 49 28.61 -14.45 52.28
C ILE A 49 29.42 -13.34 51.58
N ALA A 50 28.74 -12.57 50.72
CA ALA A 50 28.56 -11.12 50.85
C ALA A 50 27.40 -10.65 49.95
N GLU A 51 26.61 -9.70 50.46
CA GLU A 51 25.38 -9.13 49.91
C GLU A 51 25.61 -8.30 48.65
N ASP A 52 24.64 -8.29 47.71
CA ASP A 52 24.52 -7.17 46.77
C ASP A 52 23.04 -6.91 46.39
N SER A 53 22.48 -5.87 47.01
CA SER A 53 21.06 -5.47 47.00
C SER A 53 20.73 -4.47 45.89
N THR A 54 21.28 -4.67 44.69
CA THR A 54 21.11 -3.75 43.55
C THR A 54 20.43 -4.39 42.34
N CYS A 55 20.30 -5.73 42.30
CA CYS A 55 19.69 -6.46 41.18
C CYS A 55 18.15 -6.64 41.32
N SER A 56 17.58 -6.42 42.51
CA SER A 56 16.15 -6.62 42.80
C SER A 56 15.25 -5.43 42.42
N LEU A 57 15.77 -4.21 42.37
CA LEU A 57 14.98 -3.00 42.13
C LEU A 57 14.73 -2.73 40.64
N VAL A 58 15.68 -3.09 39.76
CA VAL A 58 15.52 -2.93 38.30
C VAL A 58 14.50 -3.93 37.74
N SER A 59 14.49 -5.16 38.27
CA SER A 59 13.50 -6.18 37.89
C SER A 59 12.10 -5.81 38.35
N LEU A 60 11.94 -5.26 39.56
CA LEU A 60 10.65 -4.80 40.08
C LEU A 60 10.11 -3.56 39.33
N TYR A 61 10.99 -2.63 38.92
CA TYR A 61 10.60 -1.45 38.15
C TYR A 61 10.14 -1.80 36.72
N LEU A 62 10.81 -2.76 36.06
CA LEU A 62 10.40 -3.28 34.75
C LEU A 62 9.08 -4.07 34.82
N HIS A 63 8.85 -4.83 35.90
CA HIS A 63 7.62 -5.60 36.09
C HIS A 63 6.40 -4.69 36.40
N ILE A 64 6.60 -3.61 37.15
CA ILE A 64 5.56 -2.62 37.45
C ILE A 64 5.23 -1.76 36.21
N ARG A 65 6.23 -1.38 35.38
CA ARG A 65 5.97 -0.69 34.11
C ARG A 65 5.23 -1.56 33.08
N HIS A 66 5.57 -2.85 32.99
CA HIS A 66 4.86 -3.76 32.08
C HIS A 66 3.41 -4.00 32.50
N ARG A 67 3.12 -4.07 33.81
CA ARG A 67 1.74 -4.18 34.30
C ARG A 67 0.95 -2.87 34.22
N ALA A 68 1.61 -1.72 34.38
CA ALA A 68 0.96 -0.41 34.23
C ALA A 68 0.62 -0.08 32.76
N LEU A 69 1.44 -0.51 31.79
CA LEU A 69 1.10 -0.40 30.37
C LEU A 69 0.00 -1.38 29.95
N ALA A 70 0.01 -2.61 30.48
CA ALA A 70 -1.02 -3.61 30.18
C ALA A 70 -2.40 -3.27 30.78
N ALA A 71 -2.44 -2.55 31.90
CA ALA A 71 -3.70 -2.14 32.55
C ALA A 71 -4.35 -0.87 31.94
N VAL A 72 -3.63 -0.14 31.07
CA VAL A 72 -4.15 1.02 30.33
C VAL A 72 -4.59 0.63 28.91
N MET A 73 -4.42 -0.63 28.51
CA MET A 73 -4.81 -1.16 27.20
C MET A 73 -5.69 -2.41 27.31
N ALA A 74 -6.96 -2.22 27.70
CA ALA A 74 -8.18 -2.96 27.32
C ALA A 74 -9.22 -2.92 28.47
N PRO A 75 -10.52 -2.67 28.20
CA PRO A 75 -11.23 -2.97 26.96
C PRO A 75 -11.84 -1.74 26.26
N SER A 76 -11.38 -1.42 25.06
CA SER A 76 -12.06 -0.50 24.12
C SER A 76 -12.59 -1.20 22.86
N ALA A 77 -12.49 -2.53 22.78
CA ALA A 77 -13.00 -3.28 21.61
C ALA A 77 -14.54 -3.18 21.49
N ILE A 78 -15.26 -3.08 22.61
CA ILE A 78 -16.72 -2.91 22.62
C ILE A 78 -17.11 -1.46 22.27
N SER A 79 -16.30 -0.46 22.65
CA SER A 79 -16.59 0.94 22.30
C SER A 79 -16.26 1.24 20.83
N ALA A 80 -15.21 0.64 20.26
CA ALA A 80 -14.87 0.83 18.85
C ALA A 80 -15.92 0.24 17.90
N GLY A 81 -16.49 -0.94 18.25
CA GLY A 81 -17.60 -1.55 17.51
C GLY A 81 -18.90 -0.74 17.64
N ALA A 82 -19.21 -0.26 18.84
CA ALA A 82 -20.39 0.57 19.10
C ALA A 82 -20.27 1.98 18.51
N GLU A 83 -19.08 2.60 18.50
CA GLU A 83 -18.82 3.89 17.84
C GLU A 83 -18.83 3.77 16.31
N LYS A 84 -18.39 2.64 15.75
CA LYS A 84 -18.62 2.32 14.32
C LYS A 84 -20.11 2.21 13.99
N LEU A 85 -20.91 1.61 14.88
CA LEU A 85 -22.36 1.50 14.73
C LEU A 85 -23.11 2.83 14.99
N GLN A 86 -22.59 3.68 15.88
CA GLN A 86 -23.16 5.00 16.19
C GLN A 86 -22.85 6.01 15.07
N LYS A 87 -21.65 5.95 14.46
CA LYS A 87 -21.33 6.67 13.21
C LYS A 87 -22.19 6.21 12.02
N HIS A 88 -22.70 4.99 12.04
CA HIS A 88 -23.68 4.47 11.07
C HIS A 88 -25.05 5.17 11.18
N LEU A 89 -25.39 5.76 12.34
CA LEU A 89 -26.69 6.36 12.61
C LEU A 89 -26.68 7.90 12.48
N ASP A 90 -25.51 8.54 12.58
CA ASP A 90 -25.34 9.99 12.41
C ASP A 90 -24.96 10.36 10.97
N GLY A 91 -25.89 10.17 10.02
CA GLY A 91 -26.11 11.02 8.84
C GLY A 91 -24.92 11.49 7.97
N SER A 92 -23.76 10.83 7.99
CA SER A 92 -22.60 11.22 7.18
C SER A 92 -21.86 10.00 6.64
N LEU A 93 -21.72 9.96 5.31
CA LEU A 93 -20.67 9.22 4.59
C LEU A 93 -20.70 7.67 4.59
N GLU A 94 -21.86 7.05 4.37
CA GLU A 94 -21.88 5.71 3.76
C GLU A 94 -22.35 5.83 2.30
N GLY A 95 -21.39 5.85 1.37
CA GLY A 95 -21.69 5.94 -0.06
C GLY A 95 -22.51 4.75 -0.55
N LYS A 96 -23.23 4.92 -1.68
CA LYS A 96 -24.00 3.85 -2.34
C LYS A 96 -23.24 2.52 -2.45
N LYS A 97 -21.91 2.57 -2.60
CA LYS A 97 -21.05 1.38 -2.66
C LYS A 97 -20.98 0.59 -1.35
N MET A 98 -20.97 1.24 -0.19
CA MET A 98 -20.93 0.55 1.10
C MET A 98 -22.26 -0.15 1.38
N ALA A 99 -23.38 0.51 1.06
CA ALA A 99 -24.71 -0.08 1.15
C ALA A 99 -24.87 -1.30 0.22
N ASP A 100 -24.33 -1.22 -1.00
CA ASP A 100 -24.27 -2.34 -1.95
C ASP A 100 -23.48 -3.53 -1.38
N MET A 101 -22.29 -3.27 -0.84
CA MET A 101 -21.43 -4.30 -0.25
C MET A 101 -21.98 -4.94 1.01
N ALA A 102 -22.83 -4.25 1.78
CA ALA A 102 -23.37 -4.76 3.04
C ALA A 102 -24.08 -6.12 2.91
N ASN A 103 -24.59 -6.45 1.72
CA ASN A 103 -25.22 -7.74 1.43
C ASN A 103 -24.24 -8.92 1.44
N ASP A 104 -22.96 -8.66 1.18
CA ASP A 104 -21.89 -9.65 1.10
C ASP A 104 -20.96 -9.61 2.33
N MET A 105 -21.28 -8.77 3.32
CA MET A 105 -20.50 -8.65 4.55
C MET A 105 -21.00 -9.63 5.62
N LYS A 106 -20.07 -10.24 6.35
CA LYS A 106 -20.36 -11.10 7.50
C LYS A 106 -19.71 -10.55 8.77
N ASP A 107 -20.52 -10.30 9.80
CA ASP A 107 -20.01 -9.97 11.13
C ASP A 107 -19.48 -11.25 11.81
N VAL A 108 -18.17 -11.44 11.77
CA VAL A 108 -17.50 -12.60 12.40
C VAL A 108 -17.52 -12.55 13.93
N HIS A 109 -17.93 -11.42 14.53
CA HIS A 109 -17.98 -11.23 15.98
C HIS A 109 -19.39 -11.33 16.56
N ASP A 110 -20.44 -11.56 15.76
CA ASP A 110 -21.80 -11.78 16.28
C ASP A 110 -21.81 -13.01 17.21
N PRO A 111 -22.15 -12.87 18.50
CA PRO A 111 -22.17 -13.98 19.46
C PRO A 111 -23.18 -15.08 19.13
N LYS A 112 -24.11 -14.84 18.20
CA LYS A 112 -25.03 -15.85 17.66
C LYS A 112 -24.36 -16.76 16.65
N ASN A 113 -23.26 -16.32 16.02
CA ASN A 113 -22.55 -17.14 15.06
C ASN A 113 -21.88 -18.33 15.75
N ARG A 114 -21.85 -19.45 15.03
CA ARG A 114 -21.14 -20.68 15.41
C ARG A 114 -20.19 -21.03 14.27
N ILE A 115 -19.16 -21.82 14.58
CA ILE A 115 -18.32 -22.39 13.52
C ILE A 115 -19.18 -23.39 12.76
N THR A 116 -19.30 -23.18 11.45
CA THR A 116 -20.06 -24.05 10.55
C THR A 116 -19.18 -24.44 9.37
N THR A 117 -19.57 -25.49 8.65
CA THR A 117 -19.17 -25.69 7.26
C THR A 117 -19.75 -24.59 6.38
N ASP A 118 -19.29 -24.49 5.13
CA ASP A 118 -19.79 -23.53 4.15
C ASP A 118 -21.27 -23.80 3.78
N PHE A 119 -21.72 -25.05 3.90
CA PHE A 119 -23.13 -25.43 3.75
C PHE A 119 -23.94 -25.41 5.07
N GLY A 120 -23.42 -24.75 6.12
CA GLY A 120 -24.19 -24.37 7.30
C GLY A 120 -24.27 -25.42 8.44
N VAL A 121 -23.48 -26.49 8.41
CA VAL A 121 -23.49 -27.50 9.48
C VAL A 121 -22.56 -27.09 10.61
N THR A 122 -23.12 -26.92 11.81
CA THR A 122 -22.36 -26.57 13.02
C THR A 122 -21.29 -27.60 13.34
N GLN A 123 -20.08 -27.13 13.67
CA GLN A 123 -18.94 -27.94 14.06
C GLN A 123 -18.70 -27.83 15.57
N HIS A 124 -18.54 -28.97 16.23
CA HIS A 124 -18.32 -29.05 17.68
C HIS A 124 -16.85 -29.29 18.07
N ASN A 125 -16.03 -29.76 17.12
CA ASN A 125 -14.59 -29.93 17.26
C ASN A 125 -13.93 -29.39 15.99
N THR A 126 -12.95 -28.50 16.15
CA THR A 126 -12.21 -27.86 15.05
C THR A 126 -10.73 -28.24 15.01
N ASP A 127 -10.32 -29.08 15.95
CA ASP A 127 -8.93 -29.34 16.31
C ASP A 127 -8.51 -30.76 15.93
N ASP A 128 -9.48 -31.69 15.84
CA ASP A 128 -9.25 -33.07 15.44
C ASP A 128 -9.94 -33.43 14.12
N TRP A 129 -9.20 -34.14 13.26
CA TRP A 129 -9.78 -34.94 12.18
C TRP A 129 -10.48 -36.17 12.77
N LEU A 130 -11.62 -36.58 12.20
CA LEU A 130 -12.24 -37.86 12.50
C LEU A 130 -11.27 -39.02 12.28
N LYS A 131 -11.04 -39.82 13.32
CA LYS A 131 -10.04 -40.89 13.32
C LYS A 131 -10.53 -42.10 14.09
N VAL A 132 -10.02 -43.28 13.72
CA VAL A 132 -10.19 -44.48 14.55
C VAL A 132 -9.27 -44.33 15.75
N ALA A 133 -9.80 -44.20 16.96
CA ALA A 133 -8.98 -44.08 18.17
C ALA A 133 -9.67 -44.69 19.40
N ASN A 134 -8.86 -44.98 20.42
CA ASN A 134 -9.32 -45.24 21.79
C ASN A 134 -8.47 -44.42 22.77
N ASN A 135 -8.71 -44.59 24.08
CA ASN A 135 -8.05 -43.80 25.12
C ASN A 135 -6.52 -43.92 25.13
N ASP A 136 -5.97 -45.03 24.65
CA ASP A 136 -4.54 -45.36 24.75
C ASP A 136 -3.82 -45.33 23.39
N LYS A 137 -4.56 -45.34 22.27
CA LYS A 137 -4.02 -45.51 20.92
C LYS A 137 -4.78 -44.69 19.89
N THR A 138 -4.04 -43.96 19.08
CA THR A 138 -4.52 -43.28 17.86
C THR A 138 -4.33 -44.17 16.64
N GLY A 139 -5.34 -44.23 15.78
CA GLY A 139 -5.32 -44.91 14.48
C GLY A 139 -5.52 -43.94 13.31
N PRO A 140 -5.86 -44.43 12.11
CA PRO A 140 -5.92 -43.62 10.89
C PRO A 140 -7.07 -42.59 10.90
N MET A 141 -6.86 -41.49 10.17
CA MET A 141 -7.90 -40.51 9.82
C MET A 141 -8.85 -41.11 8.78
N LEU A 142 -10.13 -40.72 8.84
CA LEU A 142 -11.17 -41.23 7.97
C LEU A 142 -11.47 -40.25 6.83
N LEU A 143 -11.56 -40.77 5.60
CA LEU A 143 -11.90 -39.99 4.41
C LEU A 143 -13.35 -39.48 4.43
N GLU A 144 -14.25 -40.12 5.18
CA GLU A 144 -15.65 -39.70 5.27
C GLU A 144 -15.83 -38.33 5.94
N ASP A 145 -14.82 -37.84 6.68
CA ASP A 145 -14.83 -36.52 7.32
C ASP A 145 -14.95 -35.39 6.29
N HIS A 146 -16.17 -34.89 6.12
CA HIS A 146 -16.46 -33.84 5.17
C HIS A 146 -16.02 -32.47 5.66
N ALA A 147 -16.09 -32.21 6.98
CA ALA A 147 -15.75 -30.92 7.55
C ALA A 147 -14.24 -30.68 7.50
N ALA A 148 -13.44 -31.70 7.84
CA ALA A 148 -11.98 -31.62 7.69
C ALA A 148 -11.57 -31.46 6.23
N ARG A 149 -12.17 -32.24 5.31
CA ARG A 149 -11.89 -32.13 3.87
C ARG A 149 -12.28 -30.77 3.30
N GLU A 150 -13.45 -30.24 3.65
CA GLU A 150 -13.89 -28.91 3.18
C GLU A 150 -12.91 -27.83 3.66
N LYS A 151 -12.58 -27.79 4.95
CA LYS A 151 -11.64 -26.81 5.51
C LYS A 151 -10.28 -26.84 4.82
N ILE A 152 -9.73 -28.03 4.57
CA ILE A 152 -8.46 -28.20 3.83
C ILE A 152 -8.63 -27.83 2.36
N ASN A 153 -9.75 -28.20 1.72
CA ASN A 153 -10.01 -27.86 0.33
C ASN A 153 -10.07 -26.34 0.14
N SER A 154 -10.79 -25.60 0.99
CA SER A 154 -10.83 -24.15 0.93
C SER A 154 -9.44 -23.54 1.16
N PHE A 155 -8.67 -24.05 2.13
CA PHE A 155 -7.29 -23.63 2.40
C PHE A 155 -6.36 -23.83 1.18
N ASP A 156 -6.39 -25.01 0.57
CA ASP A 156 -5.54 -25.39 -0.56
C ASP A 156 -5.77 -24.48 -1.79
N HIS A 157 -6.94 -23.85 -1.88
CA HIS A 157 -7.36 -23.01 -3.02
C HIS A 157 -7.49 -21.52 -2.65
N GLU A 158 -6.94 -21.07 -1.51
CA GLU A 158 -6.97 -19.64 -1.12
C GLU A 158 -6.20 -18.72 -2.07
N ARG A 159 -5.22 -19.24 -2.82
CA ARG A 159 -4.34 -18.43 -3.67
C ARG A 159 -4.91 -18.35 -5.08
N ILE A 160 -5.15 -17.13 -5.54
CA ILE A 160 -5.34 -16.80 -6.95
C ILE A 160 -4.03 -16.23 -7.53
N PRO A 161 -3.85 -16.23 -8.87
CA PRO A 161 -2.72 -15.57 -9.48
C PRO A 161 -2.61 -14.10 -9.04
N GLU A 162 -1.41 -13.63 -8.76
CA GLU A 162 -1.17 -12.21 -8.54
C GLU A 162 -1.27 -11.43 -9.86
N ARG A 163 -1.33 -10.10 -9.79
CA ARG A 163 -1.24 -9.27 -10.99
C ARG A 163 0.15 -9.42 -11.61
N VAL A 164 0.23 -9.56 -12.94
CA VAL A 164 1.51 -9.69 -13.68
C VAL A 164 2.47 -8.53 -13.40
N VAL A 165 1.92 -7.33 -13.27
CA VAL A 165 2.57 -6.10 -12.80
C VAL A 165 1.72 -5.48 -11.70
N HIS A 166 2.33 -4.68 -10.83
CA HIS A 166 1.62 -4.04 -9.72
C HIS A 166 1.00 -5.04 -8.71
N ALA A 167 1.63 -6.19 -8.52
CA ALA A 167 1.20 -7.24 -7.59
C ALA A 167 1.16 -6.72 -6.14
N ARG A 168 2.22 -6.05 -5.69
CA ARG A 168 2.30 -5.45 -4.36
C ARG A 168 1.54 -4.11 -4.31
N GLY A 169 0.55 -4.01 -3.43
CA GLY A 169 -0.24 -2.80 -3.28
C GLY A 169 -1.06 -2.70 -1.98
N ALA A 170 -1.76 -1.58 -1.84
CA ALA A 170 -2.69 -1.29 -0.75
C ALA A 170 -3.85 -0.45 -1.29
N ALA A 171 -5.07 -0.66 -0.78
CA ALA A 171 -6.23 0.09 -1.22
C ALA A 171 -7.04 0.62 -0.03
N ALA A 172 -7.79 1.68 -0.30
CA ALA A 172 -8.76 2.24 0.62
C ALA A 172 -9.95 2.81 -0.16
N PHE A 173 -11.08 2.87 0.53
CA PHE A 173 -12.30 3.51 0.05
C PHE A 173 -12.29 5.00 0.37
N GLY A 174 -13.05 5.74 -0.42
CA GLY A 174 -13.14 7.18 -0.31
C GLY A 174 -14.26 7.76 -1.14
N ASN A 175 -14.18 9.07 -1.34
CA ASN A 175 -15.14 9.80 -2.17
C ASN A 175 -14.43 10.84 -3.03
N PHE A 176 -15.04 11.11 -4.18
CA PHE A 176 -14.68 12.21 -5.06
C PHE A 176 -15.78 13.27 -5.08
N LYS A 177 -15.36 14.52 -4.95
CA LYS A 177 -16.23 15.69 -5.00
C LYS A 177 -15.73 16.66 -6.07
N LEU A 178 -16.58 16.95 -7.05
CA LEU A 178 -16.32 18.01 -8.01
C LEU A 178 -16.67 19.38 -7.40
N HIS A 179 -15.78 20.35 -7.57
CA HIS A 179 -15.94 21.73 -7.11
C HIS A 179 -16.23 22.70 -8.27
N LYS A 180 -15.68 22.44 -9.46
CA LYS A 180 -15.88 23.25 -10.66
C LYS A 180 -16.34 22.35 -11.81
N SER A 181 -17.48 22.66 -12.40
CA SER A 181 -18.00 21.92 -13.56
C SER A 181 -17.03 22.00 -14.74
N LEU A 182 -16.84 20.87 -15.43
CA LEU A 182 -16.10 20.75 -16.69
C LEU A 182 -17.05 20.60 -17.90
N GLU A 183 -18.29 21.07 -17.82
CA GLU A 183 -19.29 20.99 -18.91
C GLU A 183 -18.80 21.59 -20.24
N LYS A 184 -17.85 22.53 -20.17
CA LYS A 184 -17.13 23.09 -21.32
C LYS A 184 -16.45 22.00 -22.16
N TYR A 185 -15.95 20.94 -21.51
CA TYR A 185 -15.12 19.90 -22.11
C TYR A 185 -15.82 18.54 -22.19
N THR A 186 -16.73 18.21 -21.27
CA THR A 186 -17.32 16.87 -21.16
C THR A 186 -18.80 16.87 -20.80
N THR A 187 -19.52 15.83 -21.21
CA THR A 187 -20.88 15.51 -20.74
C THR A 187 -20.90 14.55 -19.55
N ALA A 188 -19.73 14.06 -19.09
CA ALA A 188 -19.66 13.08 -18.02
C ALA A 188 -20.20 13.64 -16.70
N GLY A 189 -21.28 13.05 -16.18
CA GLY A 189 -21.95 13.53 -14.97
C GLY A 189 -21.01 13.65 -13.77
N VAL A 190 -20.02 12.76 -13.64
CA VAL A 190 -19.00 12.80 -12.57
C VAL A 190 -18.11 14.04 -12.64
N LEU A 191 -18.02 14.68 -13.80
CA LEU A 191 -17.22 15.89 -14.07
C LEU A 191 -18.06 17.14 -14.41
N THR A 192 -19.39 17.08 -14.31
CA THR A 192 -20.27 18.25 -14.53
C THR A 192 -21.16 18.58 -13.34
N ASP A 193 -21.59 17.59 -12.57
CA ASP A 193 -22.41 17.81 -11.38
C ASP A 193 -21.53 18.07 -10.16
N THR A 194 -21.59 19.29 -9.64
CA THR A 194 -20.86 19.72 -8.42
C THR A 194 -21.60 19.40 -7.12
N SER A 195 -22.85 18.93 -7.20
CA SER A 195 -23.67 18.55 -6.04
C SER A 195 -23.49 17.09 -5.63
N ARG A 196 -23.15 16.20 -6.58
CA ARG A 196 -22.91 14.78 -6.29
C ARG A 196 -21.67 14.53 -5.43
N ASN A 197 -21.68 13.40 -4.75
CA ASN A 197 -20.52 12.82 -4.07
C ASN A 197 -20.35 11.40 -4.61
N THR A 198 -19.24 11.13 -5.28
CA THR A 198 -19.04 9.88 -6.02
C THR A 198 -18.16 8.94 -5.18
N PRO A 199 -18.67 7.78 -4.72
CA PRO A 199 -17.86 6.81 -4.01
C PRO A 199 -16.74 6.29 -4.90
N LEU A 200 -15.60 5.93 -4.29
CA LEU A 200 -14.49 5.33 -5.01
C LEU A 200 -13.70 4.33 -4.16
N ILE A 201 -12.92 3.51 -4.83
CA ILE A 201 -11.80 2.79 -4.26
C ILE A 201 -10.53 3.19 -5.01
N LEU A 202 -9.46 3.41 -4.26
CA LEU A 202 -8.15 3.72 -4.81
C LEU A 202 -7.15 2.66 -4.35
N ARG A 203 -6.42 2.08 -5.30
CA ARG A 203 -5.33 1.14 -5.05
C ARG A 203 -3.98 1.73 -5.46
N PHE A 204 -3.08 1.85 -4.49
CA PHE A 204 -1.67 2.13 -4.70
C PHE A 204 -0.88 0.84 -4.92
N SER A 205 0.26 0.93 -5.59
CA SER A 205 1.12 -0.24 -5.82
C SER A 205 2.55 0.15 -6.17
N THR A 206 3.50 -0.78 -6.05
CA THR A 206 4.76 -0.77 -6.83
C THR A 206 4.47 -1.37 -8.22
N VAL A 207 5.48 -1.66 -9.05
CA VAL A 207 5.29 -2.28 -10.38
C VAL A 207 5.93 -3.66 -10.46
N LEU A 208 7.23 -3.74 -10.15
CA LEU A 208 8.08 -4.88 -10.51
C LEU A 208 7.92 -6.05 -9.53
N GLY A 209 7.86 -5.74 -8.24
CA GLY A 209 7.83 -6.76 -7.18
C GLY A 209 6.59 -7.65 -7.21
N SER A 210 6.77 -8.93 -6.86
CA SER A 210 5.67 -9.84 -6.54
C SER A 210 4.92 -9.41 -5.27
N ARG A 211 3.76 -10.00 -4.97
CA ARG A 211 2.84 -9.55 -3.90
C ARG A 211 3.46 -9.42 -2.51
N GLY A 212 4.53 -10.17 -2.24
CA GLY A 212 5.29 -10.17 -0.98
C GLY A 212 6.50 -9.23 -0.94
N SER A 213 6.77 -8.44 -1.98
CA SER A 213 7.90 -7.49 -1.99
C SER A 213 7.68 -6.32 -1.04
N ALA A 214 8.75 -5.57 -0.76
CA ALA A 214 8.73 -4.40 0.12
C ALA A 214 8.12 -3.14 -0.54
N ASP A 215 7.53 -2.27 0.28
CA ASP A 215 6.84 -1.04 -0.15
C ASP A 215 7.76 0.11 -0.58
N THR A 216 8.95 0.22 0.03
CA THR A 216 9.85 1.39 -0.06
C THR A 216 10.95 1.23 -1.12
N VAL A 217 10.80 0.28 -2.03
CA VAL A 217 11.74 0.06 -3.15
C VAL A 217 11.80 1.26 -4.12
N ARG A 218 12.89 1.40 -4.88
CA ARG A 218 12.94 2.35 -5.99
C ARG A 218 12.16 1.78 -7.16
N ASP A 219 10.98 2.33 -7.40
CA ASP A 219 10.06 1.86 -8.44
C ASP A 219 9.07 2.97 -8.79
N VAL A 220 8.39 2.83 -9.93
CA VAL A 220 7.18 3.60 -10.18
C VAL A 220 6.11 3.17 -9.18
N ARG A 221 5.17 4.07 -8.85
CA ARG A 221 3.99 3.71 -8.06
C ARG A 221 2.73 3.80 -8.91
N GLY A 222 1.93 2.74 -8.88
CA GLY A 222 0.58 2.76 -9.45
C GLY A 222 -0.37 3.60 -8.59
N PHE A 223 -1.26 4.33 -9.25
CA PHE A 223 -2.31 5.15 -8.67
C PHE A 223 -3.61 4.85 -9.44
N ALA A 224 -4.30 3.78 -9.05
CA ALA A 224 -5.50 3.32 -9.76
C ALA A 224 -6.76 3.69 -8.98
N VAL A 225 -7.63 4.49 -9.58
CA VAL A 225 -8.90 4.94 -8.99
C VAL A 225 -10.06 4.33 -9.76
N LYS A 226 -11.05 3.80 -9.04
CA LYS A 226 -12.34 3.37 -9.58
C LYS A 226 -13.42 4.25 -8.98
N PHE A 227 -14.09 5.01 -9.83
CA PHE A 227 -15.23 5.83 -9.50
C PHE A 227 -16.51 5.04 -9.73
N TYR A 228 -17.32 4.89 -8.69
CA TYR A 228 -18.63 4.28 -8.75
C TYR A 228 -19.66 5.36 -9.13
N THR A 229 -19.71 5.72 -10.41
CA THR A 229 -20.60 6.77 -10.92
C THR A 229 -22.03 6.22 -11.12
N ASP A 230 -23.00 7.11 -11.31
CA ASP A 230 -24.38 6.72 -11.61
C ASP A 230 -24.53 6.24 -13.06
N GLU A 231 -23.54 6.54 -13.90
CA GLU A 231 -23.46 6.27 -15.32
C GLU A 231 -22.62 5.02 -15.65
N GLY A 232 -22.14 4.31 -14.61
CA GLY A 232 -21.25 3.16 -14.73
C GLY A 232 -19.93 3.35 -13.97
N ASN A 233 -19.09 2.32 -13.94
CA ASN A 233 -17.76 2.45 -13.34
C ASN A 233 -16.83 3.17 -14.30
N TRP A 234 -16.13 4.18 -13.80
CA TRP A 234 -15.04 4.85 -14.50
C TRP A 234 -13.73 4.57 -13.78
N ASP A 235 -12.71 4.11 -14.50
CA ASP A 235 -11.39 3.88 -13.92
C ASP A 235 -10.36 4.86 -14.50
N ILE A 236 -9.56 5.47 -13.62
CA ILE A 236 -8.30 6.12 -13.99
C ILE A 236 -7.18 5.25 -13.47
N VAL A 237 -6.49 4.56 -14.38
CA VAL A 237 -5.41 3.63 -14.05
C VAL A 237 -4.07 4.31 -14.30
N GLY A 238 -3.64 5.13 -13.35
CA GLY A 238 -2.47 6.00 -13.45
C GLY A 238 -1.23 5.51 -12.72
N ASN A 239 -0.19 6.35 -12.75
CA ASN A 239 1.06 6.22 -12.00
C ASN A 239 1.41 7.51 -11.26
N ASN A 240 2.40 7.48 -10.37
CA ASN A 240 2.89 8.66 -9.65
C ASN A 240 3.88 9.52 -10.46
N ILE A 241 4.17 9.13 -11.70
CA ILE A 241 5.07 9.78 -12.66
C ILE A 241 4.26 10.08 -13.92
N PRO A 242 4.41 11.26 -14.56
CA PRO A 242 3.51 11.73 -15.62
C PRO A 242 3.75 11.11 -17.01
N VAL A 243 4.76 10.26 -17.15
CA VAL A 243 5.18 9.63 -18.41
C VAL A 243 5.39 8.13 -18.23
N PHE A 244 5.61 7.41 -19.32
CA PHE A 244 5.93 5.98 -19.32
C PHE A 244 7.24 5.67 -20.06
N PHE A 245 7.74 4.44 -19.92
CA PHE A 245 9.02 4.01 -20.52
C PHE A 245 8.95 3.82 -22.04
N ILE A 246 7.78 3.53 -22.58
CA ILE A 246 7.61 3.10 -23.98
C ILE A 246 6.47 3.89 -24.61
N GLN A 247 6.53 4.07 -25.92
CA GLN A 247 5.48 4.75 -26.70
C GLN A 247 4.36 3.80 -27.11
N ASP A 248 4.69 2.56 -27.49
CA ASP A 248 3.74 1.59 -28.03
C ASP A 248 3.54 0.40 -27.07
N ALA A 249 2.28 0.02 -26.83
CA ALA A 249 1.92 -1.08 -25.94
C ALA A 249 2.53 -2.44 -26.34
N MET A 250 2.87 -2.64 -27.61
CA MET A 250 3.52 -3.87 -28.08
C MET A 250 4.85 -4.14 -27.37
N LYS A 251 5.53 -3.09 -26.88
CA LYS A 251 6.78 -3.21 -26.12
C LYS A 251 6.60 -3.41 -24.62
N CYS A 252 5.36 -3.46 -24.13
CA CYS A 252 5.08 -3.65 -22.70
C CYS A 252 5.69 -4.96 -22.16
N PRO A 253 5.57 -6.12 -22.85
CA PRO A 253 6.25 -7.33 -22.42
C PRO A 253 7.77 -7.17 -22.36
N ASP A 254 8.38 -6.48 -23.33
CA ASP A 254 9.83 -6.30 -23.39
C ASP A 254 10.36 -5.51 -22.18
N VAL A 255 9.79 -4.34 -21.91
CA VAL A 255 10.24 -3.49 -20.80
C VAL A 255 9.96 -4.14 -19.45
N ILE A 256 8.83 -4.84 -19.30
CA ILE A 256 8.49 -5.54 -18.05
C ILE A 256 9.41 -6.74 -17.84
N HIS A 257 9.68 -7.58 -18.85
CA HIS A 257 10.61 -8.69 -18.73
C HIS A 257 12.05 -8.22 -18.47
N ALA A 258 12.47 -7.12 -19.08
CA ALA A 258 13.77 -6.52 -18.83
C ALA A 258 13.91 -6.00 -17.39
N SER A 259 12.82 -5.51 -16.79
CA SER A 259 12.80 -4.91 -15.45
C SER A 259 12.49 -5.91 -14.31
N LYS A 260 11.86 -7.04 -14.65
CA LYS A 260 11.55 -8.12 -13.70
C LYS A 260 12.81 -8.93 -13.36
N PRO A 261 12.75 -9.77 -12.31
CA PRO A 261 13.86 -10.66 -11.99
C PRO A 261 14.29 -11.51 -13.21
N GLU A 262 15.59 -11.68 -13.41
CA GLU A 262 16.11 -12.30 -14.62
C GLU A 262 15.69 -13.78 -14.71
N PRO A 263 15.29 -14.29 -15.89
CA PRO A 263 14.51 -15.53 -15.99
C PRO A 263 15.29 -16.80 -15.63
N HIS A 264 16.61 -16.75 -15.61
CA HIS A 264 17.46 -17.92 -15.34
C HIS A 264 17.58 -18.23 -13.84
N ASN A 265 17.37 -17.24 -12.96
CA ASN A 265 17.53 -17.38 -11.51
C ASN A 265 16.51 -16.61 -10.67
N GLU A 266 15.60 -15.85 -11.29
CA GLU A 266 14.60 -15.01 -10.63
C GLU A 266 15.21 -13.97 -9.68
N VAL A 267 16.33 -13.35 -10.06
CA VAL A 267 17.02 -12.29 -9.31
C VAL A 267 17.24 -11.04 -10.18
N PRO A 268 17.09 -9.81 -9.65
CA PRO A 268 16.70 -9.44 -8.29
C PRO A 268 15.19 -9.18 -8.12
N GLN A 269 14.66 -9.38 -6.91
CA GLN A 269 13.28 -9.02 -6.57
C GLN A 269 13.11 -7.50 -6.40
N ALA A 270 12.11 -6.94 -7.08
CA ALA A 270 11.64 -5.56 -6.97
C ALA A 270 12.74 -4.47 -7.13
N GLN A 271 13.70 -4.70 -8.02
CA GLN A 271 14.82 -3.77 -8.26
C GLN A 271 15.13 -3.69 -9.75
N SER A 272 15.34 -2.48 -10.27
CA SER A 272 15.86 -2.23 -11.62
C SER A 272 17.39 -2.22 -11.69
N ALA A 273 18.07 -2.51 -10.58
CA ALA A 273 19.53 -2.47 -10.47
C ALA A 273 20.20 -3.76 -10.96
N HIS A 274 19.95 -4.13 -12.22
CA HIS A 274 20.53 -5.33 -12.85
C HIS A 274 20.69 -5.16 -14.37
N ASN A 275 21.31 -6.15 -15.02
CA ASN A 275 21.81 -6.02 -16.39
C ASN A 275 20.69 -5.82 -17.40
N ASN A 276 19.67 -6.69 -17.40
CA ASN A 276 18.61 -6.66 -18.41
C ASN A 276 17.86 -5.32 -18.43
N PHE A 277 17.62 -4.73 -17.25
CA PHE A 277 16.95 -3.44 -17.15
C PHE A 277 17.75 -2.37 -17.88
N TRP A 278 19.03 -2.22 -17.52
CA TRP A 278 19.89 -1.18 -18.08
C TRP A 278 20.26 -1.43 -19.55
N ASP A 279 20.30 -2.69 -19.99
CA ASP A 279 20.44 -3.04 -21.41
C ASP A 279 19.24 -2.54 -22.23
N PHE A 280 18.02 -2.79 -21.75
CA PHE A 280 16.81 -2.24 -22.39
C PHE A 280 16.84 -0.71 -22.45
N GLN A 281 17.16 -0.04 -21.33
CA GLN A 281 17.24 1.43 -21.30
C GLN A 281 18.30 1.98 -22.27
N ALA A 282 19.44 1.31 -22.41
CA ALA A 282 20.51 1.73 -23.31
C ALA A 282 20.12 1.59 -24.79
N LEU A 283 19.35 0.56 -25.13
CA LEU A 283 18.95 0.26 -26.51
C LEU A 283 17.64 0.96 -26.94
N HIS A 284 16.81 1.40 -25.99
CA HIS A 284 15.51 2.02 -26.27
C HIS A 284 15.47 3.46 -25.75
N THR A 285 15.93 4.39 -26.60
CA THR A 285 16.08 5.81 -26.23
C THR A 285 14.76 6.51 -25.89
N GLU A 286 13.60 5.99 -26.32
CA GLU A 286 12.28 6.48 -25.89
C GLU A 286 12.09 6.44 -24.36
N ALA A 287 12.76 5.51 -23.68
CA ALA A 287 12.67 5.32 -22.24
C ALA A 287 13.48 6.35 -21.43
N THR A 288 14.27 7.20 -22.10
CA THR A 288 15.21 8.14 -21.46
C THR A 288 14.53 9.06 -20.46
N HIS A 289 13.39 9.63 -20.83
CA HIS A 289 12.67 10.52 -19.93
C HIS A 289 12.20 9.79 -18.68
N MET A 290 11.68 8.57 -18.85
CA MET A 290 11.10 7.81 -17.75
C MET A 290 12.15 7.28 -16.76
N PHE A 291 13.28 6.75 -17.23
CA PHE A 291 14.30 6.29 -16.28
C PHE A 291 14.89 7.44 -15.48
N MET A 292 14.91 8.68 -16.02
CA MET A 292 15.32 9.87 -15.26
C MET A 292 14.35 10.15 -14.10
N TRP A 293 13.05 10.01 -14.31
CA TRP A 293 12.05 10.08 -13.23
C TRP A 293 12.24 8.95 -12.21
N GLN A 294 12.46 7.72 -12.66
CA GLN A 294 12.67 6.57 -11.79
C GLN A 294 13.95 6.71 -10.93
N GLN A 295 15.01 7.30 -11.48
CA GLN A 295 16.25 7.52 -10.74
C GLN A 295 16.18 8.72 -9.78
N SER A 296 15.18 9.59 -9.93
CA SER A 296 14.91 10.67 -8.97
C SER A 296 14.22 10.16 -7.69
N ASP A 297 14.09 11.01 -6.68
CA ASP A 297 13.42 10.65 -5.43
C ASP A 297 11.91 10.42 -5.59
N ARG A 298 11.31 10.75 -6.74
CA ARG A 298 9.90 10.43 -7.08
C ARG A 298 9.59 8.94 -6.99
N ALA A 299 10.59 8.07 -7.18
CA ALA A 299 10.44 6.62 -7.15
C ALA A 299 10.62 6.01 -5.74
N ILE A 300 10.90 6.83 -4.73
CA ILE A 300 10.99 6.43 -3.32
C ILE A 300 10.15 7.39 -2.46
N PRO A 301 8.83 7.50 -2.70
CA PRO A 301 7.97 8.43 -1.97
C PRO A 301 7.97 8.11 -0.48
N ARG A 302 7.80 9.12 0.36
CA ARG A 302 7.73 8.98 1.83
C ARG A 302 6.47 8.23 2.28
N SER A 303 5.40 8.40 1.52
CA SER A 303 4.08 7.83 1.77
C SER A 303 3.29 7.87 0.47
N TYR A 304 2.35 6.93 0.28
CA TYR A 304 1.36 7.05 -0.79
C TYR A 304 0.57 8.36 -0.72
N ARG A 305 0.37 8.91 0.49
CA ARG A 305 -0.35 10.16 0.75
C ARG A 305 0.40 11.43 0.32
N MET A 306 1.68 11.28 -0.04
CA MET A 306 2.62 12.37 -0.34
C MET A 306 3.24 12.24 -1.72
N MET A 307 2.52 11.64 -2.68
CA MET A 307 2.92 11.58 -4.08
C MET A 307 1.77 12.04 -4.98
N GLN A 308 2.13 12.59 -6.14
CA GLN A 308 1.16 12.87 -7.20
C GLN A 308 0.64 11.58 -7.83
N GLY A 309 -0.46 11.70 -8.56
CA GLY A 309 -0.98 10.69 -9.46
C GLY A 309 -1.24 11.31 -10.84
N PHE A 310 -1.01 10.54 -11.90
CA PHE A 310 -1.16 10.99 -13.29
C PHE A 310 -1.83 9.88 -14.10
N GLY A 311 -2.78 10.24 -14.95
CA GLY A 311 -3.35 9.31 -15.94
C GLY A 311 -2.32 8.84 -16.97
N VAL A 312 -1.21 9.57 -17.13
CA VAL A 312 -0.12 9.39 -18.11
C VAL A 312 -0.57 9.61 -19.55
N ASN A 313 -1.45 8.73 -20.04
CA ASN A 313 -1.97 8.79 -21.40
C ASN A 313 -2.87 10.02 -21.60
N ALA A 314 -2.90 10.53 -22.82
CA ALA A 314 -3.95 11.48 -23.21
C ALA A 314 -5.26 10.72 -23.40
N PHE A 315 -6.35 11.22 -22.82
CA PHE A 315 -7.72 10.78 -23.09
C PHE A 315 -8.43 11.85 -23.92
N LYS A 316 -9.70 11.61 -24.26
CA LYS A 316 -10.55 12.58 -24.94
C LYS A 316 -11.80 12.88 -24.14
N LEU A 317 -12.13 14.15 -23.99
CA LEU A 317 -13.40 14.64 -23.44
C LEU A 317 -14.25 15.19 -24.57
N THR A 318 -15.54 14.86 -24.57
CA THR A 318 -16.51 15.37 -25.56
C THR A 318 -17.63 16.12 -24.86
N ASN A 319 -17.82 17.40 -25.22
CA ASN A 319 -18.86 18.24 -24.63
C ASN A 319 -20.23 18.07 -25.32
N ALA A 320 -21.25 18.79 -24.85
CA ALA A 320 -22.61 18.70 -25.39
C ALA A 320 -22.76 19.19 -26.84
N GLU A 321 -21.81 19.98 -27.35
CA GLU A 321 -21.75 20.45 -28.74
C GLU A 321 -21.06 19.44 -29.67
N GLY A 322 -20.55 18.32 -29.13
CA GLY A 322 -19.76 17.34 -29.86
C GLY A 322 -18.31 17.77 -30.13
N LYS A 323 -17.83 18.83 -29.48
CA LYS A 323 -16.42 19.24 -29.56
C LYS A 323 -15.56 18.37 -28.67
N ALA A 324 -14.39 18.02 -29.19
CA ALA A 324 -13.44 17.13 -28.57
C ALA A 324 -12.23 17.88 -28.01
N PHE A 325 -11.77 17.44 -26.84
CA PHE A 325 -10.59 17.96 -26.18
C PHE A 325 -9.73 16.79 -25.71
N LEU A 326 -8.46 16.77 -26.09
CA LEU A 326 -7.50 15.88 -25.45
C LEU A 326 -7.32 16.31 -24.00
N CYS A 327 -7.18 15.35 -23.08
CA CYS A 327 -6.97 15.66 -21.67
C CYS A 327 -5.95 14.74 -20.98
N LYS A 328 -5.25 15.28 -19.98
CA LYS A 328 -4.50 14.50 -18.98
C LYS A 328 -5.07 14.73 -17.58
N PHE A 329 -5.24 13.64 -16.83
CA PHE A 329 -5.73 13.64 -15.46
C PHE A 329 -4.58 13.72 -14.46
N ILE A 330 -4.70 14.60 -13.45
CA ILE A 330 -3.66 14.87 -12.46
C ILE A 330 -4.27 14.88 -11.06
N PHE A 331 -3.58 14.26 -10.10
CA PHE A 331 -3.90 14.25 -8.68
C PHE A 331 -2.72 14.85 -7.92
N THR A 332 -2.95 15.96 -7.21
CA THR A 332 -1.91 16.65 -6.44
C THR A 332 -2.16 16.49 -4.94
N PRO A 333 -1.24 15.87 -4.17
CA PRO A 333 -1.47 15.59 -2.75
C PRO A 333 -1.47 16.89 -1.94
N ARG A 334 -2.47 17.07 -1.08
CA ARG A 334 -2.53 18.26 -0.21
C ARG A 334 -1.47 18.29 0.88
N LEU A 335 -0.89 17.14 1.21
CA LEU A 335 0.25 17.03 2.12
C LEU A 335 1.58 17.47 1.48
N GLY A 336 1.58 17.75 0.17
CA GLY A 336 2.79 18.00 -0.60
C GLY A 336 3.46 16.71 -1.09
N VAL A 337 4.50 16.90 -1.91
CA VAL A 337 5.28 15.80 -2.50
C VAL A 337 6.55 15.60 -1.68
N HIS A 338 6.68 14.45 -1.04
CA HIS A 338 7.79 14.12 -0.15
C HIS A 338 8.33 12.72 -0.45
N SER A 339 9.64 12.56 -0.31
CA SER A 339 10.34 11.33 -0.62
C SER A 339 11.36 10.98 0.46
N PHE A 340 11.71 9.70 0.51
CA PHE A 340 12.87 9.22 1.24
C PHE A 340 14.17 9.56 0.50
N VAL A 341 15.28 9.44 1.20
CA VAL A 341 16.60 9.24 0.60
C VAL A 341 16.87 7.75 0.41
N TRP A 342 17.74 7.39 -0.53
CA TRP A 342 17.91 5.98 -0.94
C TRP A 342 18.35 5.03 0.18
N ASP A 343 19.32 5.42 1.02
CA ASP A 343 19.81 4.58 2.13
C ASP A 343 18.73 4.26 3.16
N GLU A 344 17.89 5.25 3.49
CA GLU A 344 16.74 5.07 4.37
C GLU A 344 15.71 4.12 3.74
N ALA A 345 15.35 4.36 2.48
CA ALA A 345 14.37 3.57 1.74
C ALA A 345 14.77 2.07 1.69
N LEU A 346 16.05 1.80 1.45
CA LEU A 346 16.60 0.43 1.39
C LEU A 346 16.63 -0.25 2.78
N LYS A 347 17.05 0.45 3.83
CA LYS A 347 17.02 -0.09 5.20
C LYS A 347 15.60 -0.38 5.64
N LEU A 348 14.68 0.52 5.33
CA LEU A 348 13.27 0.40 5.66
C LEU A 348 12.61 -0.78 4.94
N ALA A 349 13.04 -1.08 3.71
CA ALA A 349 12.55 -2.26 2.98
C ALA A 349 12.85 -3.60 3.70
N GLY A 350 13.90 -3.64 4.54
CA GLY A 350 14.19 -4.80 5.40
C GLY A 350 13.55 -4.71 6.79
N GLN A 351 13.47 -3.51 7.37
CA GLN A 351 12.98 -3.29 8.73
C GLN A 351 11.45 -3.31 8.82
N ASP A 352 10.76 -2.77 7.81
CA ASP A 352 9.31 -2.74 7.70
C ASP A 352 8.89 -2.79 6.22
N PRO A 353 8.84 -3.99 5.60
CA PRO A 353 8.45 -4.12 4.19
C PRO A 353 7.00 -3.70 3.91
N ASP A 354 6.18 -3.50 4.95
CA ASP A 354 4.78 -3.07 4.87
C ASP A 354 4.58 -1.58 5.22
N PHE A 355 5.66 -0.79 5.25
CA PHE A 355 5.64 0.58 5.75
C PHE A 355 4.57 1.48 5.08
N HIS A 356 4.45 1.48 3.74
CA HIS A 356 3.47 2.34 3.08
C HIS A 356 2.03 1.84 3.26
N ARG A 357 1.83 0.52 3.30
CA ARG A 357 0.53 -0.08 3.61
C ARG A 357 0.08 0.30 5.02
N LYS A 358 0.97 0.20 6.01
CA LYS A 358 0.70 0.58 7.40
C LYS A 358 0.45 2.08 7.54
N ASP A 359 1.30 2.93 6.95
CA ASP A 359 1.11 4.39 6.98
C ASP A 359 -0.27 4.82 6.45
N LEU A 360 -0.72 4.23 5.33
CA LEU A 360 -2.04 4.52 4.78
C LEU A 360 -3.16 4.06 5.73
N TYR A 361 -3.07 2.80 6.20
CA TYR A 361 -4.09 2.20 7.05
C TYR A 361 -4.24 2.96 8.37
N GLU A 362 -3.12 3.21 9.06
CA GLU A 362 -3.08 3.92 10.33
C GLU A 362 -3.52 5.38 10.17
N ALA A 363 -3.17 6.06 9.08
CA ALA A 363 -3.64 7.43 8.85
C ALA A 363 -5.18 7.49 8.78
N ILE A 364 -5.79 6.57 8.04
CA ILE A 364 -7.25 6.52 7.89
C ILE A 364 -7.93 6.15 9.21
N ASP A 365 -7.43 5.14 9.94
CA ASP A 365 -7.97 4.73 11.24
C ASP A 365 -7.90 5.86 12.28
N ASN A 366 -6.87 6.71 12.19
CA ASN A 366 -6.70 7.88 13.06
C ASN A 366 -7.46 9.12 12.57
N GLY A 367 -8.31 9.02 11.54
CA GLY A 367 -9.08 10.14 11.00
C GLY A 367 -8.26 11.17 10.21
N LEU A 368 -7.01 10.84 9.85
CA LEU A 368 -6.09 11.66 9.07
C LEU A 368 -6.23 11.34 7.58
N TYR A 369 -7.41 11.60 7.04
CA TYR A 369 -7.81 11.23 5.68
C TYR A 369 -6.92 11.91 4.63
N PRO A 370 -6.18 11.14 3.80
CA PRO A 370 -5.39 11.74 2.74
C PRO A 370 -6.28 12.27 1.62
N LYS A 371 -5.89 13.43 1.09
CA LYS A 371 -6.62 14.18 0.07
C LYS A 371 -5.73 14.56 -1.10
N TRP A 372 -6.30 14.53 -2.30
CA TRP A 372 -5.69 15.01 -3.53
C TRP A 372 -6.61 16.00 -4.23
N ASP A 373 -6.05 17.11 -4.70
CA ASP A 373 -6.73 17.98 -5.64
C ASP A 373 -6.68 17.34 -7.02
N PHE A 374 -7.85 17.13 -7.61
CA PHE A 374 -8.00 16.59 -8.96
C PHE A 374 -8.01 17.73 -9.97
N GLY A 375 -7.19 17.61 -11.00
CA GLY A 375 -7.09 18.58 -12.07
C GLY A 375 -6.98 17.93 -13.44
N VAL A 376 -7.28 18.74 -14.45
CA VAL A 376 -7.20 18.38 -15.86
C VAL A 376 -6.32 19.36 -16.61
N GLN A 377 -5.47 18.86 -17.50
CA GLN A 377 -4.94 19.64 -18.61
C GLN A 377 -5.79 19.34 -19.84
N THR A 378 -6.05 20.33 -20.69
CA THR A 378 -6.86 20.15 -21.91
C THR A 378 -6.21 20.83 -23.11
N ILE A 379 -6.30 20.18 -24.27
CA ILE A 379 -5.88 20.69 -25.58
C ILE A 379 -7.06 20.48 -26.55
N PRO A 380 -7.52 21.49 -27.30
CA PRO A 380 -8.50 21.27 -28.37
C PRO A 380 -8.00 20.22 -29.36
N GLU A 381 -8.82 19.22 -29.73
CA GLU A 381 -8.36 18.12 -30.60
C GLU A 381 -7.84 18.64 -31.96
N GLU A 382 -8.42 19.73 -32.47
CA GLU A 382 -7.98 20.38 -33.71
C GLU A 382 -6.57 21.02 -33.64
N GLU A 383 -6.04 21.24 -32.43
CA GLU A 383 -4.71 21.82 -32.21
C GLU A 383 -3.64 20.75 -31.98
N ALA A 384 -3.99 19.45 -31.95
CA ALA A 384 -3.07 18.37 -31.56
C ALA A 384 -1.75 18.36 -32.37
N ASP A 385 -1.79 18.68 -33.66
CA ASP A 385 -0.62 18.72 -34.55
C ASP A 385 0.20 20.03 -34.49
N SER A 386 -0.17 20.97 -33.61
CA SER A 386 0.42 22.32 -33.56
C SER A 386 1.62 22.44 -32.61
N PHE A 387 2.05 21.35 -31.98
CA PHE A 387 3.09 21.34 -30.94
C PHE A 387 4.37 20.65 -31.41
N GLU A 388 5.49 20.95 -30.73
CA GLU A 388 6.80 20.35 -31.02
C GLU A 388 6.91 18.87 -30.58
N PHE A 389 5.91 18.38 -29.84
CA PHE A 389 5.76 17.01 -29.41
C PHE A 389 4.35 16.54 -29.75
N ASP A 390 4.19 15.23 -29.96
CA ASP A 390 2.86 14.63 -30.10
C ASP A 390 2.16 14.56 -28.74
N PRO A 391 1.00 15.22 -28.53
CA PRO A 391 0.27 15.17 -27.27
C PRO A 391 -0.17 13.75 -26.85
N LEU A 392 -0.21 12.81 -27.80
CA LEU A 392 -0.55 11.39 -27.62
C LEU A 392 0.67 10.52 -27.28
N ASP A 393 1.88 11.08 -27.29
CA ASP A 393 3.09 10.36 -26.89
C ASP A 393 3.18 10.25 -25.35
N ALA A 394 2.96 9.03 -24.84
CA ALA A 394 3.01 8.71 -23.40
C ALA A 394 4.39 8.94 -22.75
N THR A 395 5.47 9.15 -23.51
CA THR A 395 6.80 9.51 -23.00
C THR A 395 6.96 11.03 -22.80
N LYS A 396 5.95 11.84 -23.13
CA LYS A 396 5.98 13.30 -23.04
C LYS A 396 5.01 13.84 -21.97
N ILE A 397 5.49 14.83 -21.23
CA ILE A 397 4.63 15.66 -20.40
C ILE A 397 4.01 16.77 -21.24
N TRP A 398 2.87 17.30 -20.80
CA TRP A 398 2.41 18.61 -21.24
C TRP A 398 2.91 19.62 -20.20
N PRO A 399 3.92 20.47 -20.54
CA PRO A 399 4.52 21.37 -19.55
C PRO A 399 3.49 22.29 -18.92
N GLU A 400 3.43 22.35 -17.59
CA GLU A 400 2.39 23.09 -16.86
C GLU A 400 2.46 24.61 -17.07
N ASP A 401 3.62 25.14 -17.48
CA ASP A 401 3.79 26.55 -17.85
C ASP A 401 3.10 26.92 -19.17
N ARG A 402 2.84 25.93 -20.03
CA ARG A 402 2.14 26.08 -21.32
C ARG A 402 0.71 25.55 -21.29
N PHE A 403 0.50 24.44 -20.58
CA PHE A 403 -0.79 23.78 -20.42
C PHE A 403 -1.11 23.71 -18.92
N PRO A 404 -1.61 24.80 -18.32
CA PRO A 404 -1.84 24.85 -16.89
C PRO A 404 -2.87 23.82 -16.44
N VAL A 405 -2.67 23.27 -15.25
CA VAL A 405 -3.62 22.33 -14.64
C VAL A 405 -4.84 23.09 -14.12
N GLU A 406 -6.02 22.76 -14.63
CA GLU A 406 -7.29 23.25 -14.11
C GLU A 406 -7.78 22.33 -12.99
N TYR A 407 -7.50 22.70 -11.73
CA TYR A 407 -8.00 22.00 -10.56
C TYR A 407 -9.52 22.19 -10.40
N CYS A 408 -10.26 21.09 -10.38
CA CYS A 408 -11.72 21.10 -10.46
C CYS A 408 -12.42 20.19 -9.43
N GLY A 409 -11.71 19.34 -8.70
CA GLY A 409 -12.30 18.48 -7.68
C GLY A 409 -11.32 18.03 -6.60
N GLU A 410 -11.81 17.20 -5.69
CA GLU A 410 -11.05 16.60 -4.59
C GLU A 410 -11.35 15.10 -4.49
N LEU A 411 -10.31 14.30 -4.26
CA LEU A 411 -10.40 12.91 -3.85
C LEU A 411 -9.96 12.80 -2.38
N GLU A 412 -10.76 12.17 -1.52
CA GLU A 412 -10.44 11.87 -0.13
C GLU A 412 -10.58 10.37 0.13
N LEU A 413 -9.61 9.74 0.80
CA LEU A 413 -9.74 8.36 1.31
C LEU A 413 -10.05 8.38 2.81
N ASN A 414 -11.17 7.77 3.19
CA ASN A 414 -11.71 7.89 4.55
C ASN A 414 -12.19 6.58 5.16
N ARG A 415 -11.97 5.44 4.49
CA ARG A 415 -12.29 4.12 5.05
C ARG A 415 -11.32 3.06 4.55
N ASN A 416 -10.75 2.30 5.49
CA ASN A 416 -9.95 1.13 5.18
C ASN A 416 -10.83 -0.01 4.65
N VAL A 417 -10.20 -0.92 3.90
CA VAL A 417 -10.83 -2.19 3.54
C VAL A 417 -11.13 -3.02 4.79
N ASP A 418 -12.26 -3.71 4.80
CA ASP A 418 -12.63 -4.63 5.86
C ASP A 418 -11.82 -5.94 5.75
N GLU A 419 -11.59 -6.40 4.51
CA GLU A 419 -10.76 -7.57 4.23
C GLU A 419 -9.92 -7.35 2.97
N TYR A 420 -8.61 -7.57 3.08
CA TYR A 420 -7.66 -7.28 2.00
C TYR A 420 -7.91 -8.15 0.76
N PHE A 421 -8.18 -9.44 0.90
CA PHE A 421 -8.28 -10.34 -0.25
C PHE A 421 -9.50 -9.99 -1.13
N THR A 422 -10.67 -9.90 -0.53
CA THR A 422 -11.94 -9.65 -1.23
C THR A 422 -12.02 -8.25 -1.84
N GLN A 423 -11.40 -7.25 -1.21
CA GLN A 423 -11.55 -5.84 -1.63
C GLN A 423 -10.31 -5.26 -2.30
N THR A 424 -9.09 -5.65 -1.90
CA THR A 424 -7.82 -5.14 -2.47
C THR A 424 -7.17 -6.09 -3.47
N GLU A 425 -7.12 -7.39 -3.17
CA GLU A 425 -6.51 -8.36 -4.07
C GLU A 425 -7.41 -8.58 -5.29
N GLN A 426 -8.72 -8.71 -5.10
CA GLN A 426 -9.65 -9.03 -6.19
C GLN A 426 -10.10 -7.83 -7.04
N VAL A 427 -10.02 -6.58 -6.55
CA VAL A 427 -10.47 -5.42 -7.35
C VAL A 427 -9.76 -5.32 -8.71
N ALA A 428 -10.56 -5.27 -9.79
CA ALA A 428 -10.06 -5.13 -11.16
C ALA A 428 -10.25 -3.69 -11.65
N PHE A 429 -9.17 -3.11 -12.19
CA PHE A 429 -9.18 -1.80 -12.86
C PHE A 429 -8.89 -2.00 -14.34
N CYS A 430 -9.46 -1.16 -15.21
CA CYS A 430 -9.23 -1.23 -16.65
C CYS A 430 -9.33 0.16 -17.29
N THR A 431 -8.39 0.54 -18.13
CA THR A 431 -8.47 1.81 -18.88
C THR A 431 -9.68 1.88 -19.80
N GLY A 432 -10.21 0.73 -20.23
CA GLY A 432 -11.45 0.61 -21.02
C GLY A 432 -12.75 0.86 -20.24
N HIS A 433 -12.71 1.00 -18.92
CA HIS A 433 -13.88 1.38 -18.13
C HIS A 433 -14.08 2.90 -18.17
N LEU A 434 -14.75 3.38 -19.21
CA LEU A 434 -15.11 4.79 -19.40
C LEU A 434 -16.62 5.00 -19.26
N VAL A 435 -17.01 6.25 -19.03
CA VAL A 435 -18.42 6.70 -18.97
C VAL A 435 -18.69 7.71 -20.08
N PRO A 436 -19.96 7.91 -20.50
CA PRO A 436 -20.29 8.86 -21.56
C PRO A 436 -19.67 10.24 -21.32
N GLY A 437 -19.08 10.83 -22.37
CA GLY A 437 -18.35 12.09 -22.30
C GLY A 437 -16.84 11.95 -22.08
N ILE A 438 -16.34 10.75 -21.81
CA ILE A 438 -14.92 10.40 -21.74
C ILE A 438 -14.63 9.29 -22.75
N HIS A 439 -13.58 9.45 -23.53
CA HIS A 439 -13.20 8.56 -24.62
C HIS A 439 -11.68 8.30 -24.62
N HIS A 440 -11.28 7.25 -25.32
CA HIS A 440 -9.88 7.02 -25.66
C HIS A 440 -9.41 8.04 -26.70
N SER A 441 -8.14 8.40 -26.64
CA SER A 441 -7.40 9.00 -27.75
C SER A 441 -6.69 7.90 -28.55
N ASP A 442 -5.96 8.29 -29.59
CA ASP A 442 -5.14 7.38 -30.40
C ASP A 442 -3.72 7.15 -29.82
N ASP A 443 -3.49 7.50 -28.55
CA ASP A 443 -2.25 7.16 -27.84
C ASP A 443 -1.96 5.65 -27.96
N PRO A 444 -0.86 5.25 -28.62
CA PRO A 444 -0.62 3.85 -28.98
C PRO A 444 -0.36 2.96 -27.76
N LEU A 445 0.10 3.53 -26.64
CA LEU A 445 0.20 2.81 -25.37
C LEU A 445 -1.19 2.58 -24.77
N LEU A 446 -2.06 3.59 -24.79
CA LEU A 446 -3.43 3.47 -24.27
C LEU A 446 -4.24 2.41 -25.04
N GLN A 447 -4.10 2.38 -26.37
CA GLN A 447 -4.83 1.46 -27.24
C GLN A 447 -4.59 -0.01 -26.85
N GLY A 448 -3.33 -0.44 -26.70
CA GLY A 448 -3.04 -1.82 -26.28
C GLY A 448 -3.36 -2.11 -24.81
N ARG A 449 -3.31 -1.10 -23.93
CA ARG A 449 -3.74 -1.25 -22.53
C ARG A 449 -5.22 -1.63 -22.43
N ASN A 450 -6.08 -1.04 -23.25
CA ASN A 450 -7.52 -1.33 -23.25
C ASN A 450 -7.84 -2.81 -23.48
N PHE A 451 -7.02 -3.51 -24.27
CA PHE A 451 -7.13 -4.96 -24.45
C PHE A 451 -6.68 -5.72 -23.18
N SER A 452 -5.48 -5.43 -22.69
CA SER A 452 -4.79 -6.25 -21.69
C SER A 452 -5.51 -6.33 -20.33
N TYR A 453 -6.10 -5.23 -19.86
CA TYR A 453 -6.73 -5.20 -18.54
C TYR A 453 -7.94 -6.12 -18.44
N LEU A 454 -8.70 -6.30 -19.52
CA LEU A 454 -9.82 -7.24 -19.55
C LEU A 454 -9.31 -8.69 -19.66
N ASP A 455 -8.42 -8.93 -20.61
CA ASP A 455 -7.84 -10.24 -20.89
C ASP A 455 -7.19 -10.88 -19.65
N THR A 456 -6.36 -10.14 -18.92
CA THR A 456 -5.65 -10.70 -17.76
C THR A 456 -6.58 -11.12 -16.61
N GLN A 457 -7.84 -10.68 -16.58
CA GLN A 457 -8.76 -11.10 -15.50
C GLN A 457 -9.26 -12.54 -15.69
N LEU A 458 -9.27 -13.06 -16.92
CA LEU A 458 -9.73 -14.42 -17.24
C LEU A 458 -8.92 -15.49 -16.50
N SER A 459 -7.63 -15.25 -16.25
CA SER A 459 -6.79 -16.16 -15.47
C SER A 459 -6.67 -15.73 -14.01
N ARG A 460 -6.68 -14.41 -13.75
CA ARG A 460 -6.44 -13.88 -12.40
C ARG A 460 -7.63 -14.05 -11.47
N LEU A 461 -8.85 -13.85 -11.98
CA LEU A 461 -10.08 -13.85 -11.19
C LEU A 461 -11.04 -14.99 -11.52
N GLY A 462 -10.85 -15.67 -12.65
CA GLY A 462 -11.72 -16.74 -13.15
C GLY A 462 -12.69 -16.21 -14.19
#